data_AF-A0A6G7RSD8-F1
#
_entry.id   AF-A0A6G7RSD8-F1
#
_cell.length_a   1.000
_cell.length_b   1.000
_cell.length_c   1.000
_cell.angle_alpha   90.00
_cell.angle_beta   90.00
_cell.angle_gamma   90.00
#
_symmetry.space_group_name_H-M   'P 1'
#
loop_
_entity.id
_entity.type
_entity.pdbx_description
1 polymer ?
#
loop_
_entity_poly.entity_id
_entity_poly.type
_entity_poly.pdbx_seq_one_letter_code
_entity_poly.pdbx_strand_id
1 'polypeptide(L)'
;MKVTIYKHNYNSNSETLNHFLEMVYASQMNYLASDLLKKGISKDDISQAVKEAIEVMKMANMNINQHFIPVYTQINGFLFKDFKLSHQAFKLVLQNLPPKNMFVSKLQIRLIDLLENSEFK
;
A
#
# COMPACT_ATOMS: atom_id res chain seq x y z
N MET A 1 8.53 -12.08 -47.51
CA MET A 1 8.27 -12.93 -46.32
C MET A 1 7.14 -12.29 -45.54
N LYS A 2 5.99 -12.96 -45.42
CA LYS A 2 4.80 -12.41 -44.75
C LYS A 2 4.65 -13.12 -43.41
N VAL A 3 4.96 -12.42 -42.32
CA VAL A 3 4.78 -12.93 -40.95
C VAL A 3 3.34 -12.61 -40.54
N THR A 4 2.53 -13.64 -40.33
CA THR A 4 1.18 -13.50 -39.78
C THR A 4 1.25 -13.89 -38.31
N ILE A 5 1.12 -12.92 -37.41
CA ILE A 5 1.12 -13.18 -35.96
C ILE A 5 -0.25 -13.76 -35.60
N TYR A 6 -0.27 -15.01 -35.15
CA TYR A 6 -1.47 -15.64 -34.58
C TYR A 6 -1.78 -14.96 -33.24
N LYS A 7 -2.85 -14.16 -33.20
CA LYS A 7 -3.42 -13.63 -31.96
C LYS A 7 -4.63 -14.48 -31.58
N HIS A 8 -4.45 -15.33 -30.58
CA HIS A 8 -5.57 -15.98 -29.92
C HIS A 8 -6.06 -15.08 -28.80
N ASN A 9 -7.36 -14.79 -28.77
CA ASN A 9 -7.99 -14.09 -27.66
C ASN A 9 -8.14 -15.08 -26.51
N TYR A 10 -7.12 -15.16 -25.64
CA TYR A 10 -7.27 -15.82 -24.35
C TYR A 10 -8.35 -15.09 -23.56
N ASN A 11 -9.31 -15.83 -23.03
CA ASN A 11 -10.24 -15.29 -22.06
C ASN A 11 -9.41 -14.96 -20.80
N SER A 12 -9.03 -13.70 -20.64
CA SER A 12 -8.11 -13.19 -19.62
C SER A 12 -8.63 -13.32 -18.17
N ASN A 13 -9.76 -14.01 -17.99
CA ASN A 13 -10.45 -14.24 -16.73
C ASN A 13 -10.15 -15.63 -16.14
N SER A 14 -8.96 -16.20 -16.37
CA SER A 14 -8.58 -17.44 -15.70
C SER A 14 -8.24 -17.14 -14.24
N GLU A 15 -9.04 -17.67 -13.32
CA GLU A 15 -8.87 -17.57 -11.87
C GLU A 15 -7.44 -17.95 -11.40
N THR A 16 -6.82 -18.93 -12.08
CA THR A 16 -5.44 -19.36 -11.81
C THR A 16 -4.39 -18.27 -12.07
N LEU A 17 -4.51 -17.51 -13.16
CA LEU A 17 -3.62 -16.38 -13.42
C LEU A 17 -3.84 -15.26 -12.41
N ASN A 18 -5.09 -15.02 -11.99
CA ASN A 18 -5.38 -14.01 -10.98
C ASN A 18 -4.75 -14.36 -9.64
N HIS A 19 -4.88 -15.62 -9.18
CA HIS A 19 -4.21 -16.08 -7.96
C HIS A 19 -2.68 -16.03 -8.05
N PHE A 20 -2.11 -16.41 -9.19
CA PHE A 20 -0.67 -16.27 -9.42
C PHE A 20 -0.23 -14.81 -9.28
N LEU A 21 -0.95 -13.89 -9.93
CA LEU A 21 -0.66 -12.46 -9.84
C LEU A 21 -0.82 -11.93 -8.40
N GLU A 22 -1.86 -12.33 -7.68
CA GLU A 22 -2.04 -12.00 -6.26
C GLU A 22 -0.83 -12.44 -5.42
N MET A 23 -0.32 -13.66 -5.62
CA MET A 23 0.88 -14.14 -4.95
C MET A 23 2.13 -13.33 -5.32
N VAL A 24 2.28 -12.98 -6.60
CA VAL A 24 3.39 -12.13 -7.07
C VAL A 24 3.34 -10.77 -6.38
N TYR A 25 2.18 -10.10 -6.36
CA TYR A 25 2.04 -8.82 -5.65
C TYR A 25 2.31 -8.99 -4.16
N ALA A 26 1.73 -10.00 -3.51
CA ALA A 26 1.93 -10.29 -2.10
C ALA A 26 3.40 -10.51 -1.74
N SER A 27 4.19 -11.11 -2.64
CA SER A 27 5.63 -11.35 -2.44
C SER A 27 6.45 -10.06 -2.39
N GLN A 28 5.96 -8.97 -2.97
CA GLN A 28 6.63 -7.67 -3.04
C GLN A 28 6.21 -6.70 -1.93
N MET A 29 5.16 -7.03 -1.18
CA MET A 29 4.63 -6.18 -0.10
C MET A 29 5.41 -6.37 1.20
N ASN A 30 6.48 -5.61 1.41
CA ASN A 30 7.38 -5.85 2.53
C ASN A 30 7.05 -5.07 3.82
N TYR A 31 5.89 -4.43 3.88
CA TYR A 31 5.50 -3.57 5.00
C TYR A 31 4.22 -4.07 5.67
N LEU A 32 4.17 -4.03 7.00
CA LEU A 32 2.95 -4.20 7.77
C LEU A 32 2.48 -2.84 8.28
N ALA A 33 1.18 -2.56 8.23
CA ALA A 33 0.66 -1.31 8.80
C ALA A 33 0.92 -1.27 10.32
N SER A 34 0.84 -2.41 10.98
CA SER A 34 1.15 -2.55 12.41
C SER A 34 2.61 -2.26 12.80
N ASP A 35 3.56 -2.23 11.87
CA ASP A 35 4.94 -1.80 12.16
C ASP A 35 4.99 -0.35 12.67
N LEU A 36 3.98 0.47 12.34
CA LEU A 36 3.84 1.84 12.81
C LEU A 36 3.56 1.92 14.32
N LEU A 37 3.07 0.86 14.96
CA LEU A 37 2.96 0.78 16.42
C LEU A 37 4.33 0.98 17.09
N LYS A 38 5.41 0.46 16.46
CA LYS A 38 6.79 0.62 16.94
C LYS A 38 7.27 2.08 16.88
N LYS A 39 6.56 2.96 16.16
CA LYS A 39 6.81 4.40 16.08
C LYS A 39 5.93 5.21 17.06
N GLY A 40 5.17 4.53 17.92
CA GLY A 40 4.29 5.18 18.91
C GLY A 40 3.01 5.73 18.29
N ILE A 41 2.56 5.16 17.18
CA ILE A 41 1.32 5.54 16.50
C ILE A 41 0.20 4.64 17.01
N SER A 42 -0.97 5.22 17.30
CA SER A 42 -2.09 4.45 17.82
C SER A 42 -2.70 3.55 16.74
N LYS A 43 -3.29 2.44 17.14
CA LYS A 43 -3.97 1.51 16.23
C LYS A 43 -5.12 2.19 15.47
N ASP A 44 -5.83 3.09 16.12
CA ASP A 44 -6.98 3.79 15.53
C ASP A 44 -6.51 4.78 14.47
N ASP A 45 -5.43 5.52 14.73
CA ASP A 45 -4.83 6.42 13.73
C ASP A 45 -4.27 5.62 12.53
N ILE A 46 -3.64 4.47 12.76
CA ILE A 46 -3.17 3.57 11.67
C ILE A 46 -4.36 3.08 10.83
N SER A 47 -5.42 2.61 11.48
CA SER A 47 -6.60 2.06 10.80
C SER A 47 -7.29 3.11 9.95
N GLN A 48 -7.40 4.34 10.47
CA GLN A 48 -7.96 5.47 9.74
C GLN A 48 -7.08 5.87 8.56
N ALA A 49 -5.76 5.97 8.74
CA ALA A 49 -4.83 6.31 7.67
C ALA A 49 -4.83 5.26 6.54
N VAL A 50 -4.94 3.97 6.87
CA VAL A 50 -5.11 2.89 5.89
C VAL A 50 -6.40 3.05 5.11
N LYS A 51 -7.51 3.33 5.79
CA LYS A 51 -8.81 3.55 5.14
C LYS A 51 -8.75 4.71 4.16
N GLU A 52 -8.16 5.84 4.57
CA GLU A 52 -7.99 7.01 3.70
C GLU A 52 -7.07 6.71 2.51
N ALA A 53 -5.97 5.97 2.72
CA ALA A 53 -5.05 5.60 1.64
C ALA A 53 -5.73 4.71 0.60
N ILE A 54 -6.57 3.76 1.04
CA ILE A 54 -7.39 2.94 0.15
C ILE A 54 -8.33 3.82 -0.68
N GLU A 55 -9.04 4.76 -0.06
CA GLU A 55 -9.97 5.64 -0.79
C GLU A 55 -9.25 6.54 -1.79
N VAL A 56 -8.11 7.12 -1.44
CA VAL A 56 -7.28 7.90 -2.37
C VAL A 56 -6.86 7.06 -3.59
N MET A 57 -6.36 5.84 -3.37
CA MET A 57 -5.96 4.96 -4.47
C MET A 57 -7.14 4.50 -5.33
N LYS A 58 -8.32 4.27 -4.73
CA LYS A 58 -9.55 3.95 -5.48
C LYS A 58 -9.94 5.11 -6.39
N MET A 59 -9.93 6.34 -5.87
CA MET A 59 -10.24 7.54 -6.66
C MET A 59 -9.23 7.77 -7.79
N ALA A 60 -7.97 7.37 -7.60
CA ALA A 60 -6.95 7.38 -8.63
C ALA A 60 -7.04 6.21 -9.64
N ASN A 61 -8.11 5.40 -9.61
CA ASN A 61 -8.31 4.20 -10.43
C ASN A 61 -7.18 3.15 -10.32
N MET A 62 -6.54 3.07 -9.15
CA MET A 62 -5.51 2.07 -8.88
C MET A 62 -6.13 0.75 -8.40
N ASN A 63 -5.49 -0.38 -8.72
CA ASN A 63 -5.93 -1.69 -8.25
C ASN A 63 -5.49 -1.93 -6.78
N ILE A 64 -6.42 -1.78 -5.84
CA ILE A 64 -6.17 -1.89 -4.40
C ILE A 64 -5.58 -3.25 -4.00
N ASN A 65 -5.93 -4.34 -4.69
CA ASN A 65 -5.45 -5.68 -4.37
C ASN A 65 -3.94 -5.83 -4.62
N GLN A 66 -3.35 -4.94 -5.43
CA GLN A 66 -1.90 -4.87 -5.67
C GLN A 66 -1.16 -4.05 -4.61
N HIS A 67 -1.88 -3.45 -3.67
CA HIS A 67 -1.36 -2.46 -2.75
C HIS A 67 -1.66 -2.75 -1.28
N PHE A 68 -2.79 -3.39 -1.00
CA PHE A 68 -3.27 -3.72 0.35
C PHE A 68 -3.75 -5.17 0.38
N ILE A 69 -3.10 -6.00 1.19
CA ILE A 69 -3.54 -7.37 1.46
C ILE A 69 -3.90 -7.50 2.94
N PRO A 70 -5.16 -7.82 3.27
CA PRO A 70 -5.54 -8.04 4.66
C PRO A 70 -4.84 -9.29 5.21
N VAL A 71 -4.26 -9.16 6.38
CA VAL A 71 -3.57 -10.25 7.08
C VAL A 71 -3.92 -10.23 8.56
N TYR A 72 -3.65 -11.33 9.25
CA TYR A 72 -3.68 -11.37 10.70
C TYR A 72 -2.25 -11.47 11.22
N THR A 73 -1.88 -10.53 12.08
CA THR A 73 -0.55 -10.49 12.69
C THR A 73 -0.68 -10.66 14.20
N GLN A 74 0.28 -11.33 14.82
CA GLN A 74 0.36 -11.41 16.27
C GLN A 74 1.40 -10.41 16.80
N ILE A 75 1.00 -9.56 17.74
CA ILE A 75 1.89 -8.59 18.40
C ILE A 75 1.69 -8.72 19.91
N ASN A 76 2.77 -8.97 20.65
CA ASN A 76 2.75 -9.16 22.11
C ASN A 76 1.69 -10.18 22.58
N GLY A 77 1.52 -11.27 21.84
CA GLY A 77 0.53 -12.30 22.16
C GLY A 77 -0.88 -12.06 21.63
N PHE A 78 -1.22 -10.84 21.20
CA PHE A 78 -2.56 -10.49 20.71
C PHE A 78 -2.65 -10.58 19.19
N LEU A 79 -3.79 -11.08 18.69
CA LEU A 79 -4.08 -11.13 17.27
C LEU A 79 -4.67 -9.80 16.79
N PHE A 80 -4.13 -9.27 15.69
CA PHE A 80 -4.58 -8.02 15.08
C PHE A 80 -4.97 -8.26 13.62
N LYS A 81 -6.08 -7.64 13.22
CA LYS A 81 -6.41 -7.44 11.81
C LYS A 81 -5.50 -6.33 11.29
N ASP A 82 -4.65 -6.66 10.33
CA ASP A 82 -3.60 -5.81 9.80
C ASP A 82 -3.61 -5.84 8.26
N PHE A 83 -2.76 -5.04 7.65
CA PHE A 83 -2.54 -5.03 6.21
C PHE A 83 -1.06 -5.18 5.89
N LYS A 84 -0.77 -6.10 4.97
CA LYS A 84 0.48 -6.16 4.24
C LYS A 84 0.39 -5.15 3.08
N LEU A 85 1.39 -4.30 2.94
CA LEU A 85 1.35 -3.11 2.11
C LEU A 85 2.48 -3.11 1.08
N SER A 86 2.13 -2.70 -0.14
CA SER A 86 3.15 -2.29 -1.12
C SER A 86 3.90 -1.06 -0.62
N HIS A 87 5.08 -0.79 -1.19
CA HIS A 87 5.87 0.40 -0.84
C HIS A 87 5.09 1.71 -1.05
N GLN A 88 4.32 1.80 -2.13
CA GLN A 88 3.51 2.97 -2.45
C GLN A 88 2.35 3.14 -1.46
N ALA A 89 1.65 2.04 -1.14
CA ALA A 89 0.58 2.05 -0.14
C ALA A 89 1.11 2.49 1.23
N PHE A 90 2.26 1.95 1.65
CA PHE A 90 2.87 2.32 2.92
C PHE A 90 3.21 3.81 3.01
N LYS A 91 3.76 4.40 1.95
CA LYS A 91 4.03 5.85 1.89
C LYS A 91 2.75 6.69 1.99
N LEU A 92 1.70 6.27 1.30
CA LEU A 92 0.41 6.98 1.35
C LEU A 92 -0.24 6.87 2.73
N VAL A 93 -0.17 5.69 3.36
CA VAL A 93 -0.57 5.51 4.76
C VAL A 93 0.22 6.46 5.66
N LEU A 94 1.55 6.56 5.51
CA LEU A 94 2.37 7.49 6.29
C LEU A 94 1.94 8.95 6.14
N GLN A 95 1.55 9.35 4.92
CA GLN A 95 1.08 10.71 4.64
C GLN A 95 -0.25 11.02 5.33
N ASN A 96 -1.19 10.07 5.36
CA ASN A 96 -2.53 10.22 5.94
C ASN A 96 -2.56 10.10 7.47
N LEU A 97 -1.41 9.88 8.12
CA LEU A 97 -1.36 9.85 9.58
C LEU A 97 -1.57 11.24 10.17
N PRO A 98 -2.32 11.35 11.29
CA PRO A 98 -2.50 12.63 11.94
C PRO A 98 -1.19 13.09 12.61
N PRO A 99 -0.91 14.40 12.67
CA PRO A 99 0.33 14.96 13.22
C PRO A 99 0.35 14.97 14.76
N LYS A 100 -0.14 13.90 15.40
CA LYS A 100 -0.17 13.72 16.87
C LYS A 100 1.16 13.18 17.41
N ASN A 101 2.08 12.76 16.55
CA ASN A 101 3.35 12.14 16.90
C ASN A 101 4.50 12.84 16.16
N MET A 102 5.59 13.13 16.89
CA MET A 102 6.78 13.81 16.37
C MET A 102 7.38 13.14 15.12
N PHE A 103 7.34 11.82 15.02
CA PHE A 103 7.77 11.08 13.83
C PHE A 103 6.95 11.47 12.60
N VAL A 104 5.62 11.54 12.75
CA VAL A 104 4.70 11.90 11.66
C VAL A 104 4.92 13.36 11.24
N SER A 105 5.01 14.28 12.21
CA SER A 105 5.24 15.69 11.91
C SER A 105 6.55 15.92 11.15
N LYS A 106 7.66 15.29 11.59
CA LYS A 106 8.95 15.38 10.89
C LYS A 106 8.90 14.77 9.50
N LEU A 107 8.17 13.67 9.33
CA LEU A 107 7.99 13.02 8.04
C LEU A 107 7.22 13.92 7.06
N GLN A 108 6.14 14.57 7.52
CA GLN A 108 5.33 15.46 6.69
C GLN A 108 6.12 16.70 6.24
N ILE A 109 6.89 17.33 7.12
CA ILE A 109 7.79 18.45 6.74
C ILE A 109 8.81 17.98 5.70
N ARG A 110 9.46 16.83 5.94
CA ARG A 110 10.45 16.29 4.99
C ARG A 110 9.85 15.96 3.62
N LEU A 111 8.58 15.55 3.57
CA LEU A 111 7.89 15.32 2.29
C LEU A 111 7.74 16.63 1.52
N ILE A 112 7.39 17.73 2.18
CA ILE A 112 7.33 19.05 1.54
C ILE A 112 8.71 19.47 1.03
N ASP A 113 9.76 19.35 1.86
CA ASP A 113 11.12 19.68 1.44
C ASP A 113 11.55 18.88 0.20
N LEU A 114 11.17 17.60 0.10
CA LEU A 114 11.48 16.77 -1.07
C LEU A 114 10.71 17.23 -2.31
N LEU A 115 9.44 17.60 -2.18
CA LEU A 115 8.60 18.06 -3.29
C LEU A 115 9.08 19.40 -3.85
N GLU A 116 9.48 20.32 -2.98
CA GLU A 116 10.07 21.61 -3.37
C GLU A 116 11.35 21.43 -4.20
N ASN A 117 12.13 20.38 -3.90
CA ASN A 117 13.35 20.06 -4.63
C ASN A 117 13.12 19.25 -5.91
N SER A 118 11.94 18.65 -6.12
CA SER A 118 11.68 17.76 -7.25
C SER A 118 10.91 18.38 -8.41
N GLU A 119 9.91 19.26 -8.18
CA GLU A 119 9.00 19.71 -9.26
C GLU A 119 8.46 21.15 -9.13
N PHE A 120 8.96 21.98 -8.22
CA PHE A 120 8.58 23.41 -8.11
C PHE A 120 9.77 24.37 -8.27
N LYS A 121 10.55 24.16 -9.34
CA LYS A 121 11.48 25.14 -9.93
C LYS A 121 11.22 25.28 -11.42
#